data_AF-B9RT02-F1
#
_entry.id   AF-B9RT02-F1
#
_cell.length_a   1.000
_cell.length_b   1.000
_cell.length_c   1.000
_cell.angle_alpha   90.00
_cell.angle_beta   90.00
_cell.angle_gamma   90.00
#
_symmetry.space_group_name_H-M   'P 1'
#
loop_
_entity.id
_entity.type
_entity.pdbx_description
1 polymer ?
#
loop_
_entity_poly.entity_id
_entity_poly.type
_entity_poly.pdbx_seq_one_letter_code
_entity_poly.pdbx_strand_id
1 'polypeptide(L)'
;MKRSLLFSITHLTFSFSFFSFLLDFPFNPLLLFSYFLFSIDQKFFFSSFFSFQEPRKKKEKTCHFVSLQMCLLSIHQTSKATKLDSLLHSSIKSSRTGGVKDSWKIDYEATKNSLIAGRKFGAQHFVLLSAICVQKPLLEFQRAKLKFEAELMKESENDNGFTYSIVRPTAFFKSLGGQIELVKDGKPYVMFGDGKLCACKPISEPDLASFIADCVLSEDKINQVLPIGGPGKALTPLEQGEMLFKLLGKEPKFLKVPIGIMDFAIGILDFLVQIFPSMEDAAEFGKIGRYYAAESMLILDPETGDYSAEKTPSYGKDTLEEFFERVLREGMAGQELGEQTIF
;
A
#
# COMPACT_ATOMS: atom_id res chain seq x y z
N MET A 1 15.06 28.59 -57.86
CA MET A 1 15.28 27.44 -58.76
C MET A 1 14.31 26.34 -58.34
N LYS A 2 13.30 26.05 -59.18
CA LYS A 2 12.32 24.92 -59.22
C LYS A 2 11.50 24.61 -57.92
N ARG A 3 10.18 24.91 -57.87
CA ARG A 3 8.99 24.21 -58.45
C ARG A 3 8.75 22.82 -57.81
N SER A 4 7.72 22.66 -56.95
CA SER A 4 6.35 22.13 -57.23
C SER A 4 6.30 20.59 -57.27
N LEU A 5 5.49 19.83 -56.53
CA LEU A 5 4.02 19.65 -56.51
C LEU A 5 3.67 18.93 -55.17
N LEU A 6 2.59 19.16 -54.39
CA LEU A 6 1.12 19.23 -54.58
C LEU A 6 0.36 17.89 -54.39
N PHE A 7 -0.81 18.02 -53.75
CA PHE A 7 -1.89 17.08 -53.38
C PHE A 7 -1.84 16.40 -51.99
N SER A 8 -2.92 16.26 -51.21
CA SER A 8 -4.26 16.89 -51.07
C SER A 8 -5.01 16.10 -49.98
N ILE A 9 -5.63 16.81 -49.02
CA ILE A 9 -6.94 16.57 -48.38
C ILE A 9 -7.32 15.12 -47.97
N THR A 10 -7.50 14.91 -46.66
CA THR A 10 -8.83 14.57 -46.09
C THR A 10 -8.90 14.87 -44.60
N HIS A 11 -9.86 15.74 -44.24
CA HIS A 11 -10.48 15.81 -42.93
C HIS A 11 -10.99 14.42 -42.51
N LEU A 12 -10.81 14.05 -41.24
CA LEU A 12 -11.86 13.37 -40.49
C LEU A 12 -11.87 13.87 -39.05
N THR A 13 -12.62 14.94 -38.85
CA THR A 13 -13.31 15.21 -37.60
C THR A 13 -14.14 13.97 -37.25
N PHE A 14 -13.82 13.30 -36.15
CA PHE A 14 -14.79 12.42 -35.47
C PHE A 14 -15.06 12.95 -34.07
N SER A 15 -15.98 13.92 -34.08
CA SER A 15 -16.86 14.34 -33.01
C SER A 15 -17.19 13.23 -32.01
N PHE A 16 -17.11 13.55 -30.72
CA PHE A 16 -18.30 13.64 -29.85
C PHE A 16 -19.49 12.80 -30.34
N SER A 17 -19.43 11.47 -30.18
CA SER A 17 -20.62 10.59 -30.29
C SER A 17 -20.40 9.16 -29.76
N PHE A 18 -19.53 8.94 -28.78
CA PHE A 18 -19.47 7.65 -28.07
C PHE A 18 -20.11 7.70 -26.67
N PHE A 19 -20.53 8.88 -26.23
CA PHE A 19 -21.07 9.11 -24.88
C PHE A 19 -22.61 9.00 -24.79
N SER A 20 -23.30 8.65 -25.89
CA SER A 20 -24.77 8.58 -25.92
C SER A 20 -25.35 7.23 -26.34
N PHE A 21 -24.54 6.15 -26.36
CA PHE A 21 -25.01 4.82 -26.77
C PHE A 21 -24.88 3.74 -25.68
N LEU A 22 -24.61 4.13 -24.43
CA LEU A 22 -24.32 3.20 -23.31
C LEU A 22 -25.36 3.25 -22.18
N LEU A 23 -26.54 3.81 -22.42
CA LEU A 23 -27.63 3.86 -21.44
C LEU A 23 -28.71 2.77 -21.59
N ASP A 24 -28.65 1.90 -22.61
CA ASP A 24 -29.74 0.95 -22.90
C ASP A 24 -29.30 -0.52 -23.15
N PHE A 25 -28.19 -1.01 -22.59
CA PHE A 25 -27.85 -2.44 -22.66
C PHE A 25 -27.68 -3.10 -21.27
N PRO A 26 -28.19 -4.33 -21.08
CA PRO A 26 -28.16 -5.00 -19.79
C PRO A 26 -26.74 -5.42 -19.41
N PHE A 27 -26.49 -5.46 -18.10
CA PHE A 27 -25.27 -5.91 -17.42
C PHE A 27 -24.43 -6.94 -18.23
N ASN A 28 -23.28 -6.50 -18.73
CA ASN A 28 -22.29 -7.38 -19.33
C ASN A 28 -20.98 -7.37 -18.49
N PRO A 29 -20.68 -8.45 -17.74
CA PRO A 29 -19.49 -8.57 -16.90
C PRO A 29 -18.16 -8.39 -17.65
N LEU A 30 -18.13 -8.71 -18.96
CA LEU A 30 -16.94 -8.55 -19.81
C LEU A 30 -16.63 -7.08 -20.12
N LEU A 31 -17.63 -6.19 -20.07
CA LEU A 31 -17.47 -4.75 -20.28
C LEU A 31 -16.95 -4.05 -19.01
N LEU A 32 -17.30 -4.57 -17.83
CA LEU A 32 -16.71 -4.16 -16.54
C LEU A 32 -15.28 -4.66 -16.41
N PHE A 33 -15.02 -5.89 -16.85
CA PHE A 33 -13.67 -6.47 -16.95
C PHE A 33 -12.80 -5.73 -17.97
N SER A 34 -13.36 -5.31 -19.12
CA SER A 34 -12.64 -4.48 -20.09
C SER A 34 -12.41 -3.06 -19.57
N TYR A 35 -13.30 -2.46 -18.79
CA TYR A 35 -13.06 -1.15 -18.15
C TYR A 35 -11.99 -1.23 -17.04
N PHE A 36 -11.99 -2.32 -16.28
CA PHE A 36 -10.99 -2.62 -15.25
C PHE A 36 -9.62 -2.88 -15.88
N LEU A 37 -9.56 -3.72 -16.93
CA LEU A 37 -8.34 -3.94 -17.72
C LEU A 37 -7.89 -2.68 -18.46
N PHE A 38 -8.79 -1.90 -19.07
CA PHE A 38 -8.44 -0.68 -19.80
C PHE A 38 -7.91 0.42 -18.87
N SER A 39 -8.34 0.47 -17.60
CA SER A 39 -7.72 1.32 -16.58
C SER A 39 -6.34 0.82 -16.13
N ILE A 40 -6.10 -0.51 -16.16
CA ILE A 40 -4.80 -1.13 -15.87
C ILE A 40 -3.83 -0.96 -17.07
N ASP A 41 -4.32 -1.02 -18.31
CA ASP A 41 -3.51 -1.12 -19.53
C ASP A 41 -3.03 0.24 -20.08
N GLN A 42 -3.70 1.37 -19.76
CA GLN A 42 -3.26 2.68 -20.28
C GLN A 42 -1.87 3.11 -19.78
N LYS A 43 -1.40 2.59 -18.64
CA LYS A 43 -0.01 2.81 -18.19
C LYS A 43 0.96 1.74 -18.69
N PHE A 44 0.50 0.53 -18.99
CA PHE A 44 1.36 -0.59 -19.38
C PHE A 44 1.71 -0.55 -20.87
N PHE A 45 0.75 -0.20 -21.74
CA PHE A 45 0.94 -0.22 -23.19
C PHE A 45 1.76 0.98 -23.72
N PHE A 46 1.67 2.14 -23.08
CA PHE A 46 2.43 3.34 -23.49
C PHE A 46 3.91 3.33 -23.06
N SER A 47 4.28 2.52 -22.06
CA SER A 47 5.69 2.38 -21.64
C SER A 47 6.48 1.42 -22.55
N SER A 48 5.80 0.46 -23.17
CA SER A 48 6.46 -0.63 -23.90
C SER A 48 6.74 -0.31 -25.39
N PHE A 49 6.18 0.76 -25.96
CA PHE A 49 6.29 1.04 -27.41
C PHE A 49 7.30 2.14 -27.80
N PHE A 50 7.94 2.80 -26.83
CA PHE A 50 8.96 3.83 -27.09
C PHE A 50 10.23 3.61 -26.26
N SER A 51 11.02 2.60 -26.60
CA SER A 51 12.46 2.56 -26.27
C SER A 51 13.20 1.55 -27.15
N PHE A 52 13.35 1.89 -28.43
CA PHE A 52 14.38 1.27 -29.28
C PHE A 52 14.95 2.29 -30.28
N GLN A 53 15.97 3.04 -29.85
CA GLN A 53 17.20 3.42 -30.58
C GLN A 53 17.96 4.54 -29.84
N GLU A 54 19.24 4.27 -29.57
CA GLU A 54 20.34 5.07 -28.97
C GLU A 54 20.68 6.40 -29.69
N PRO A 55 21.70 7.24 -29.27
CA PRO A 55 22.65 7.12 -28.14
C PRO A 55 22.94 8.41 -27.31
N ARG A 56 23.61 8.19 -26.17
CA ARG A 56 24.60 9.04 -25.45
C ARG A 56 24.35 10.56 -25.34
N LYS A 57 24.05 11.02 -24.12
CA LYS A 57 24.79 12.09 -23.43
C LYS A 57 24.53 12.06 -21.92
N LYS A 58 25.62 12.02 -21.15
CA LYS A 58 25.67 12.14 -19.68
C LYS A 58 24.84 13.35 -19.21
N LYS A 59 23.81 13.11 -18.40
CA LYS A 59 23.35 14.03 -17.36
C LYS A 59 22.92 13.19 -16.17
N GLU A 60 23.63 13.39 -15.06
CA GLU A 60 23.28 12.89 -13.74
C GLU A 60 21.80 13.15 -13.48
N LYS A 61 21.03 12.07 -13.34
CA LYS A 61 19.67 12.14 -12.80
C LYS A 61 19.79 12.00 -11.29
N THR A 62 19.62 13.11 -10.62
CA THR A 62 19.35 13.23 -9.18
C THR A 62 18.17 12.31 -8.84
N CYS A 63 18.49 11.17 -8.24
CA CYS A 63 17.52 10.20 -7.75
C CYS A 63 16.87 10.78 -6.49
N HIS A 64 15.58 11.09 -6.54
CA HIS A 64 14.87 11.67 -5.40
C HIS A 64 14.89 10.70 -4.20
N PHE A 65 15.64 11.17 -3.20
CA PHE A 65 16.28 10.43 -2.12
C PHE A 65 15.39 10.33 -0.87
N VAL A 66 14.06 10.28 -1.03
CA VAL A 66 13.14 10.50 0.11
C VAL A 66 13.06 9.30 1.07
N SER A 67 13.25 8.07 0.58
CA SER A 67 13.22 6.86 1.42
C SER A 67 14.51 6.62 2.20
N LEU A 68 15.63 7.13 1.68
CA LEU A 68 16.90 7.11 2.39
C LEU A 68 16.96 8.25 3.40
N GLN A 69 16.18 9.32 3.25
CA GLN A 69 16.24 10.49 4.11
C GLN A 69 15.68 10.26 5.53
N MET A 70 14.72 9.36 5.73
CA MET A 70 14.29 8.94 7.08
C MET A 70 15.39 8.12 7.80
N CYS A 71 16.07 7.24 7.07
CA CYS A 71 17.18 6.43 7.61
C CYS A 71 18.46 7.28 7.79
N LEU A 72 18.71 8.24 6.88
CA LEU A 72 19.89 9.11 6.87
C LEU A 72 19.73 10.41 7.67
N LEU A 73 18.53 10.93 7.95
CA LEU A 73 18.38 12.09 8.85
C LEU A 73 18.86 11.73 10.25
N SER A 74 18.59 10.51 10.73
CA SER A 74 19.19 9.98 11.97
C SER A 74 20.71 9.77 11.85
N ILE A 75 21.25 9.51 10.66
CA ILE A 75 22.70 9.33 10.43
C ILE A 75 23.44 10.67 10.25
N HIS A 76 22.78 11.72 9.77
CA HIS A 76 23.45 12.98 9.41
C HIS A 76 23.30 14.09 10.45
N GLN A 77 22.20 14.14 11.22
CA GLN A 77 22.05 15.09 12.34
C GLN A 77 22.87 14.71 13.58
N THR A 78 23.36 13.48 13.68
CA THR A 78 24.22 12.97 14.77
C THR A 78 25.72 13.01 14.44
N SER A 79 26.14 13.74 13.41
CA SER A 79 27.57 13.86 13.03
C SER A 79 28.41 14.78 13.92
N LYS A 80 27.89 15.18 15.09
CA LYS A 80 28.69 15.70 16.20
C LYS A 80 28.38 14.93 17.47
N ALA A 81 29.16 13.86 17.68
CA ALA A 81 29.38 13.16 18.94
C ALA A 81 28.14 12.52 19.60
N THR A 82 27.74 11.32 19.16
CA THR A 82 27.26 10.26 20.06
C THR A 82 27.26 8.91 19.35
N LYS A 83 27.48 7.84 20.11
CA LYS A 83 27.44 6.42 19.70
C LYS A 83 26.07 6.11 19.08
N LEU A 84 26.02 5.36 17.98
CA LEU A 84 24.76 5.02 17.32
C LEU A 84 24.06 3.89 18.11
N ASP A 85 23.17 4.22 19.04
CA ASP A 85 22.58 3.22 19.95
C ASP A 85 21.36 2.50 19.33
N SER A 86 20.66 3.10 18.35
CA SER A 86 19.45 2.54 17.73
C SER A 86 19.38 2.75 16.21
N LEU A 87 18.93 1.73 15.47
CA LEU A 87 18.61 1.82 14.04
C LEU A 87 17.10 1.66 13.81
N LEU A 88 16.52 2.63 13.10
CA LEU A 88 15.15 2.56 12.59
C LEU A 88 15.20 2.09 11.13
N HIS A 89 14.55 0.97 10.81
CA HIS A 89 14.34 0.58 9.42
C HIS A 89 12.85 0.44 9.12
N SER A 90 12.38 1.26 8.17
CA SER A 90 11.02 1.20 7.67
C SER A 90 11.02 0.73 6.21
N SER A 91 10.55 -0.48 5.94
CA SER A 91 10.22 -0.93 4.58
C SER A 91 8.81 -0.40 4.18
N ILE A 92 8.54 0.90 4.34
CA ILE A 92 7.22 1.50 4.02
C ILE A 92 6.89 1.40 2.53
N LYS A 93 7.90 1.19 1.69
CA LYS A 93 7.68 0.61 0.38
C LYS A 93 7.58 -0.90 0.58
N SER A 94 6.37 -1.40 0.82
CA SER A 94 6.02 -2.74 0.34
C SER A 94 6.46 -2.83 -1.13
N SER A 95 6.80 -4.02 -1.62
CA SER A 95 7.11 -4.23 -3.04
C SER A 95 6.26 -3.35 -3.95
N ARG A 96 6.90 -2.54 -4.82
CA ARG A 96 6.22 -1.51 -5.62
C ARG A 96 5.23 -2.14 -6.59
N THR A 97 5.53 -3.38 -7.00
CA THR A 97 4.71 -4.17 -7.90
C THR A 97 3.86 -5.22 -7.19
N GLY A 98 4.05 -5.46 -5.88
CA GLY A 98 3.44 -6.61 -5.20
C GLY A 98 4.02 -7.97 -5.62
N GLY A 99 5.02 -7.99 -6.51
CA GLY A 99 5.55 -9.21 -7.11
C GLY A 99 6.37 -10.07 -6.15
N VAL A 100 6.53 -11.35 -6.49
CA VAL A 100 7.22 -12.35 -5.64
C VAL A 100 8.68 -11.92 -5.41
N LYS A 101 9.41 -11.65 -6.51
CA LYS A 101 10.83 -11.28 -6.44
C LYS A 101 11.05 -9.95 -5.72
N ASP A 102 10.15 -8.99 -5.94
CA ASP A 102 10.26 -7.66 -5.33
C ASP A 102 10.00 -7.73 -3.82
N SER A 103 9.04 -8.56 -3.40
CA SER A 103 8.75 -8.82 -1.98
C SER A 103 9.97 -9.35 -1.23
N TRP A 104 10.69 -10.33 -1.79
CA TRP A 104 11.91 -10.86 -1.17
C TRP A 104 13.07 -9.87 -1.18
N LYS A 105 13.25 -9.09 -2.26
CA LYS A 105 14.31 -8.08 -2.37
C LYS A 105 14.10 -6.91 -1.41
N ILE A 106 12.87 -6.46 -1.25
CA ILE A 106 12.55 -5.27 -0.47
C ILE A 106 12.24 -5.64 0.97
N ASP A 107 11.24 -6.47 1.22
CA ASP A 107 10.76 -6.73 2.58
C ASP A 107 11.73 -7.60 3.40
N TYR A 108 12.55 -8.43 2.75
CA TYR A 108 13.57 -9.25 3.42
C TYR A 108 15.01 -8.75 3.17
N GLU A 109 15.50 -8.71 1.92
CA GLU A 109 16.93 -8.48 1.64
C GLU A 109 17.37 -7.05 2.00
N ALA A 110 16.61 -6.02 1.60
CA ALA A 110 16.94 -4.63 1.94
C ALA A 110 16.86 -4.37 3.46
N THR A 111 15.87 -4.96 4.13
CA THR A 111 15.72 -4.92 5.59
C THR A 111 16.91 -5.58 6.28
N LYS A 112 17.30 -6.78 5.84
CA LYS A 112 18.46 -7.51 6.36
C LYS A 112 19.77 -6.75 6.15
N ASN A 113 19.96 -6.16 4.98
CA ASN A 113 21.14 -5.33 4.71
C ASN A 113 21.22 -4.13 5.66
N SER A 114 20.08 -3.57 6.07
CA SER A 114 20.03 -2.48 7.04
C SER A 114 20.39 -2.95 8.45
N LEU A 115 19.96 -4.14 8.87
CA LEU A 115 20.41 -4.75 10.13
C LEU A 115 21.93 -4.96 10.14
N ILE A 116 22.47 -5.59 9.09
CA ILE A 116 23.91 -5.85 8.97
C ILE A 116 24.71 -4.54 9.03
N ALA A 117 24.27 -3.51 8.27
CA ALA A 117 24.90 -2.21 8.28
C ALA A 117 24.82 -1.56 9.67
N GLY A 118 23.64 -1.54 10.29
CA GLY A 118 23.43 -0.99 11.63
C GLY A 118 24.32 -1.62 12.68
N ARG A 119 24.36 -2.95 12.71
CA ARG A 119 25.22 -3.73 13.62
C ARG A 119 26.70 -3.40 13.42
N LYS A 120 27.16 -3.28 12.16
CA LYS A 120 28.54 -2.88 11.84
C LYS A 120 28.91 -1.50 12.40
N PHE A 121 27.94 -0.59 12.51
CA PHE A 121 28.12 0.75 13.09
C PHE A 121 27.76 0.83 14.59
N GLY A 122 27.48 -0.30 15.23
CA GLY A 122 27.28 -0.39 16.68
C GLY A 122 25.84 -0.21 17.17
N ALA A 123 24.84 -0.32 16.30
CA ALA A 123 23.43 -0.27 16.72
C ALA A 123 23.12 -1.42 17.70
N GLN A 124 22.58 -1.08 18.87
CA GLN A 124 22.22 -2.00 19.95
C GLN A 124 20.71 -2.26 20.01
N HIS A 125 19.92 -1.45 19.32
CA HIS A 125 18.47 -1.63 19.19
C HIS A 125 18.02 -1.50 17.74
N PHE A 126 17.09 -2.34 17.30
CA PHE A 126 16.50 -2.30 15.96
C PHE A 126 14.97 -2.27 16.01
N VAL A 127 14.37 -1.18 15.51
CA VAL A 127 12.91 -1.12 15.34
C VAL A 127 12.54 -1.50 13.92
N LEU A 128 11.80 -2.59 13.78
CA LEU A 128 11.27 -3.08 12.52
C LEU A 128 9.82 -2.64 12.35
N LEU A 129 9.53 -1.94 11.26
CA LEU A 129 8.15 -1.75 10.80
C LEU A 129 7.71 -2.93 9.91
N SER A 130 6.91 -3.81 10.48
CA SER A 130 6.26 -4.94 9.80
C SER A 130 4.80 -4.59 9.45
N ALA A 131 3.88 -5.54 9.51
CA ALA A 131 2.45 -5.34 9.22
C ALA A 131 1.56 -6.29 10.02
N ILE A 132 0.38 -5.85 10.44
CA ILE A 132 -0.55 -6.72 11.21
C ILE A 132 -1.04 -7.94 10.41
N CYS A 133 -1.10 -7.84 9.09
CA CYS A 133 -1.57 -8.92 8.21
C CYS A 133 -0.65 -10.15 8.19
N VAL A 134 0.60 -10.06 8.68
CA VAL A 134 1.51 -11.21 8.68
C VAL A 134 1.04 -12.35 9.59
N GLN A 135 0.07 -12.09 10.48
CA GLN A 135 -0.58 -13.11 11.30
C GLN A 135 -1.26 -14.22 10.47
N LYS A 136 -1.64 -13.93 9.22
CA LYS A 136 -2.23 -14.88 8.27
C LYS A 136 -1.47 -14.83 6.94
N PRO A 137 -0.32 -15.54 6.81
CA PRO A 137 0.63 -15.35 5.71
C PRO A 137 0.23 -16.10 4.43
N LEU A 138 -0.67 -15.51 3.66
CA LEU A 138 -1.12 -16.00 2.35
C LEU A 138 -0.26 -15.47 1.19
N LEU A 139 0.44 -14.35 1.40
CA LEU A 139 1.14 -13.56 0.38
C LEU A 139 2.66 -13.59 0.58
N GLU A 140 3.42 -13.38 -0.50
CA GLU A 140 4.88 -13.48 -0.48
C GLU A 140 5.55 -12.40 0.36
N PHE A 141 5.06 -11.16 0.34
CA PHE A 141 5.59 -10.10 1.22
C PHE A 141 5.40 -10.43 2.70
N GLN A 142 4.31 -11.13 3.07
CA GLN A 142 4.06 -11.55 4.45
C GLN A 142 5.09 -12.60 4.88
N ARG A 143 5.38 -13.57 4.00
CA ARG A 143 6.41 -14.60 4.24
C ARG A 143 7.80 -13.98 4.36
N ALA A 144 8.13 -13.02 3.49
CA ALA A 144 9.39 -12.29 3.53
C ALA A 144 9.57 -11.53 4.86
N LYS A 145 8.53 -10.81 5.31
CA LYS A 145 8.53 -10.11 6.60
C LYS A 145 8.69 -11.06 7.78
N LEU A 146 7.90 -12.14 7.84
CA LEU A 146 7.99 -13.13 8.92
C LEU A 146 9.37 -13.77 9.00
N LYS A 147 10.01 -14.05 7.85
CA LYS A 147 11.38 -14.57 7.86
C LYS A 147 12.34 -13.59 8.50
N PHE A 148 12.27 -12.30 8.15
CA PHE A 148 13.14 -11.30 8.75
C PHE A 148 12.85 -11.08 10.24
N GLU A 149 11.57 -11.07 10.64
CA GLU A 149 11.18 -11.00 12.06
C GLU A 149 11.84 -12.13 12.87
N ALA A 150 11.75 -13.38 12.38
CA ALA A 150 12.36 -14.52 13.06
C ALA A 150 13.90 -14.40 13.15
N GLU A 151 14.56 -13.93 12.08
CA GLU A 151 16.01 -13.69 12.10
C GLU A 151 16.40 -12.57 13.06
N LEU A 152 15.61 -11.50 13.16
CA LEU A 152 15.84 -10.38 14.07
C LEU A 152 15.69 -10.82 15.54
N MET A 153 14.66 -11.61 15.84
CA MET A 153 14.45 -12.18 17.18
C MET A 153 15.65 -13.04 17.58
N LYS A 154 16.06 -13.94 16.69
CA LYS A 154 17.23 -14.81 16.91
C LYS A 154 18.53 -14.03 17.10
N GLU A 155 18.70 -12.90 16.41
CA GLU A 155 19.88 -12.04 16.60
C GLU A 155 19.97 -11.49 18.03
N SER A 156 18.84 -11.13 18.65
CA SER A 156 18.80 -10.70 20.06
C SER A 156 19.02 -11.84 21.06
N GLU A 157 18.62 -13.07 20.71
CA GLU A 157 18.89 -14.25 21.54
C GLU A 157 20.39 -14.61 21.56
N ASN A 158 21.10 -14.33 20.46
CA ASN A 158 22.54 -14.61 20.34
C ASN A 158 23.43 -13.54 20.99
N ASP A 159 22.91 -12.33 21.18
CA ASP A 159 23.64 -11.18 21.70
C ASP A 159 22.79 -10.42 22.71
N ASN A 160 23.04 -10.65 24.00
CA ASN A 160 22.33 -10.01 25.10
C ASN A 160 22.50 -8.47 25.14
N GLY A 161 23.46 -7.92 24.38
CA GLY A 161 23.63 -6.47 24.20
C GLY A 161 22.78 -5.89 23.08
N PHE A 162 22.01 -6.72 22.36
CA PHE A 162 21.17 -6.33 21.25
C PHE A 162 19.70 -6.58 21.53
N THR A 163 18.87 -5.64 21.11
CA THR A 163 17.43 -5.64 21.35
C THR A 163 16.66 -5.24 20.09
N TYR A 164 15.36 -5.49 20.09
CA TYR A 164 14.50 -5.09 18.98
C TYR A 164 13.11 -4.63 19.43
N SER A 165 12.37 -3.99 18.52
CA SER A 165 10.91 -3.86 18.61
C SER A 165 10.31 -4.12 17.23
N ILE A 166 9.36 -5.05 17.14
CA ILE A 166 8.68 -5.38 15.87
C ILE A 166 7.30 -4.73 15.89
N VAL A 167 7.11 -3.64 15.17
CA VAL A 167 5.84 -2.92 15.09
C VAL A 167 4.99 -3.48 13.95
N ARG A 168 3.78 -3.96 14.25
CA ARG A 168 2.83 -4.51 13.27
C ARG A 168 1.59 -3.61 13.19
N PRO A 169 1.66 -2.51 12.42
CA PRO A 169 0.56 -1.56 12.36
C PRO A 169 -0.64 -2.09 11.55
N THR A 170 -1.80 -1.51 11.80
CA THR A 170 -3.02 -1.63 10.97
C THR A 170 -2.95 -0.74 9.71
N ALA A 171 -4.07 -0.62 9.00
CA ALA A 171 -4.18 0.19 7.78
C ALA A 171 -3.83 1.67 8.02
N PHE A 172 -3.18 2.30 7.05
CA PHE A 172 -2.83 3.72 7.10
C PHE A 172 -3.94 4.60 6.54
N PHE A 173 -4.04 5.83 7.02
CA PHE A 173 -5.05 6.79 6.56
C PHE A 173 -4.99 7.04 5.05
N LYS A 174 -3.80 7.22 4.48
CA LYS A 174 -3.66 7.41 3.03
C LYS A 174 -4.31 6.30 2.21
N SER A 175 -4.19 5.04 2.66
CA SER A 175 -4.75 3.87 1.97
C SER A 175 -6.27 3.84 1.97
N LEU A 176 -6.92 4.59 2.87
CA LEU A 176 -8.37 4.75 2.92
C LEU A 176 -8.85 6.04 2.22
N GLY A 177 -7.92 6.87 1.75
CA GLY A 177 -8.22 8.14 1.08
C GLY A 177 -8.56 8.01 -0.41
N GLY A 178 -8.34 6.86 -1.04
CA GLY A 178 -8.42 6.68 -2.50
C GLY A 178 -9.79 7.02 -3.11
N GLN A 179 -10.88 6.86 -2.34
CA GLN A 179 -12.23 7.10 -2.83
C GLN A 179 -12.78 8.50 -2.51
N ILE A 180 -12.02 9.35 -1.79
CA ILE A 180 -12.50 10.68 -1.35
C ILE A 180 -12.86 11.55 -2.56
N GLU A 181 -11.98 11.63 -3.56
CA GLU A 181 -12.22 12.44 -4.76
C GLU A 181 -13.40 11.92 -5.58
N LEU A 182 -13.50 10.60 -5.77
CA LEU A 182 -14.61 9.99 -6.51
C LEU A 182 -15.97 10.31 -5.88
N VAL A 183 -16.08 10.18 -4.56
CA VAL A 183 -17.34 10.48 -3.85
C VAL A 183 -17.61 11.99 -3.80
N LYS A 184 -16.56 12.81 -3.66
CA LYS A 184 -16.65 14.28 -3.79
C LYS A 184 -17.20 14.69 -5.16
N ASP A 185 -16.85 13.98 -6.23
CA ASP A 185 -17.38 14.17 -7.58
C ASP A 185 -18.75 13.52 -7.82
N GLY A 186 -19.34 12.90 -6.79
CA GLY A 186 -20.67 12.33 -6.82
C GLY A 186 -20.75 10.89 -7.36
N LYS A 187 -19.61 10.21 -7.53
CA LYS A 187 -19.58 8.77 -7.80
C LYS A 187 -19.94 7.98 -6.53
N PRO A 188 -20.45 6.74 -6.68
CA PRO A 188 -20.71 5.88 -5.52
C PRO A 188 -19.40 5.44 -4.85
N TYR A 189 -19.46 5.19 -3.55
CA TYR A 189 -18.40 4.52 -2.81
C TYR A 189 -18.41 3.02 -3.16
N VAL A 190 -17.29 2.50 -3.63
CA VAL A 190 -17.12 1.12 -4.06
C VAL A 190 -16.67 0.27 -2.87
N MET A 191 -17.39 -0.83 -2.63
CA MET A 191 -17.07 -1.77 -1.56
C MET A 191 -17.38 -3.20 -1.97
N PHE A 192 -16.67 -4.16 -1.37
CA PHE A 192 -16.94 -5.58 -1.60
C PHE A 192 -18.07 -6.09 -0.69
N GLY A 193 -18.94 -6.92 -1.27
CA GLY A 193 -20.07 -7.51 -0.55
C GLY A 193 -21.02 -6.45 0.03
N ASP A 194 -21.38 -6.61 1.30
CA ASP A 194 -22.19 -5.65 2.06
C ASP A 194 -21.36 -4.56 2.75
N GLY A 195 -20.04 -4.55 2.53
CA GLY A 195 -19.10 -3.62 3.16
C GLY A 195 -18.77 -3.95 4.61
N LYS A 196 -19.14 -5.14 5.13
CA LYS A 196 -18.87 -5.57 6.52
C LYS A 196 -17.92 -6.77 6.62
N LEU A 197 -17.38 -7.24 5.48
CA LEU A 197 -16.49 -8.40 5.40
C LEU A 197 -15.18 -8.21 6.18
N CYS A 198 -14.66 -6.98 6.23
CA CYS A 198 -13.44 -6.64 6.93
C CYS A 198 -13.61 -5.35 7.72
N ALA A 199 -12.78 -5.19 8.75
CA ALA A 199 -12.67 -3.97 9.53
C ALA A 199 -11.21 -3.66 9.86
N CYS A 200 -10.92 -2.39 10.15
CA CYS A 200 -9.59 -1.97 10.60
C CYS A 200 -9.69 -0.86 11.64
N LYS A 201 -8.66 -0.72 12.49
CA LYS A 201 -8.45 0.47 13.33
C LYS A 201 -7.38 1.33 12.69
N PRO A 202 -7.71 2.18 11.70
CA PRO A 202 -6.69 2.81 10.88
C PRO A 202 -5.84 3.78 11.71
N ILE A 203 -4.56 3.92 11.39
CA ILE A 203 -3.60 4.77 12.10
C ILE A 203 -3.04 5.85 11.18
N SER A 204 -2.85 7.06 11.71
CA SER A 204 -2.20 8.16 10.99
C SER A 204 -0.69 7.92 10.90
N GLU A 205 -0.06 8.43 9.84
CA GLU A 205 1.40 8.36 9.74
C GLU A 205 2.12 9.10 10.89
N PRO A 206 1.66 10.28 11.36
CA PRO A 206 2.23 10.94 12.54
C PRO A 206 2.12 10.14 13.84
N ASP A 207 0.96 9.53 14.11
CA ASP A 207 0.76 8.73 15.31
C ASP A 207 1.61 7.46 15.26
N LEU A 208 1.69 6.80 14.10
CA LEU A 208 2.59 5.66 13.91
C LEU A 208 4.07 6.03 14.07
N ALA A 209 4.49 7.18 13.51
CA ALA A 209 5.86 7.66 13.67
C ALA A 209 6.20 7.92 15.14
N SER A 210 5.25 8.47 15.91
CA SER A 210 5.40 8.70 17.35
C SER A 210 5.51 7.37 18.11
N PHE A 211 4.68 6.36 17.78
CA PHE A 211 4.79 5.03 18.36
C PHE A 211 6.14 4.35 18.06
N ILE A 212 6.65 4.51 16.85
CA ILE A 212 7.98 4.00 16.46
C ILE A 212 9.08 4.71 17.26
N ALA A 213 8.97 6.02 17.48
CA ALA A 213 9.90 6.76 18.33
C ALA A 213 9.85 6.26 19.78
N ASP A 214 8.65 5.97 20.31
CA ASP A 214 8.49 5.41 21.65
C ASP A 214 9.14 4.03 21.78
N CYS A 215 9.16 3.22 20.71
CA CYS A 215 9.86 1.93 20.69
C CYS A 215 11.37 2.08 20.89
N VAL A 216 11.97 3.19 20.45
CA VAL A 216 13.40 3.46 20.67
C VAL A 216 13.69 3.85 22.12
N LEU A 217 12.72 4.50 22.79
CA LEU A 217 12.95 5.16 24.07
C LEU A 217 12.44 4.36 25.28
N SER A 218 11.48 3.46 25.09
CA SER A 218 10.74 2.84 26.20
C SER A 218 11.13 1.38 26.44
N GLU A 219 11.51 1.05 27.68
CA GLU A 219 11.92 -0.31 28.05
C GLU A 219 10.80 -1.36 27.92
N ASP A 220 9.54 -0.96 28.08
CA ASP A 220 8.37 -1.84 27.96
C ASP A 220 8.12 -2.36 26.53
N LYS A 221 8.81 -1.79 25.53
CA LYS A 221 8.69 -2.15 24.11
C LYS A 221 9.86 -2.98 23.60
N ILE A 222 10.86 -3.21 24.46
CA ILE A 222 12.05 -3.99 24.13
C ILE A 222 11.72 -5.48 24.01
N ASN A 223 12.23 -6.08 22.94
CA ASN A 223 12.07 -7.49 22.56
C ASN A 223 10.60 -7.91 22.42
N GLN A 224 9.74 -6.98 22.00
CA GLN A 224 8.31 -7.20 21.82
C GLN A 224 7.90 -7.23 20.34
N VAL A 225 6.84 -7.99 20.06
CA VAL A 225 6.04 -7.86 18.84
C VAL A 225 4.78 -7.06 19.17
N LEU A 226 4.66 -5.89 18.56
CA LEU A 226 3.74 -4.82 18.94
C LEU A 226 2.70 -4.60 17.84
N PRO A 227 1.57 -5.32 17.84
CA PRO A 227 0.43 -4.98 17.00
C PRO A 227 -0.16 -3.64 17.47
N ILE A 228 -0.41 -2.73 16.52
CA ILE A 228 -0.90 -1.39 16.87
C ILE A 228 -1.86 -0.81 15.83
N GLY A 229 -3.01 -0.31 16.29
CA GLY A 229 -3.95 0.46 15.47
C GLY A 229 -4.05 1.91 15.93
N GLY A 230 -4.79 2.71 15.16
CA GLY A 230 -5.10 4.09 15.57
C GLY A 230 -6.21 4.15 16.61
N PRO A 231 -6.58 5.36 17.03
CA PRO A 231 -7.60 5.58 18.05
C PRO A 231 -9.00 5.26 17.51
N GLY A 232 -9.93 5.04 18.43
CA GLY A 232 -11.35 4.80 18.11
C GLY A 232 -11.69 3.33 17.85
N LYS A 233 -12.93 3.11 17.38
CA LYS A 233 -13.45 1.77 17.07
C LYS A 233 -12.88 1.24 15.76
N ALA A 234 -12.96 -0.06 15.56
CA ALA A 234 -12.75 -0.64 14.23
C ALA A 234 -13.83 -0.15 13.26
N LEU A 235 -13.42 0.18 12.03
CA LEU A 235 -14.27 0.71 10.98
C LEU A 235 -14.32 -0.26 9.80
N THR A 236 -15.52 -0.60 9.40
CA THR A 236 -15.81 -1.35 8.17
C THR A 236 -15.80 -0.42 6.94
N PRO A 237 -15.59 -0.94 5.72
CA PRO A 237 -15.74 -0.16 4.48
C PRO A 237 -17.08 0.57 4.37
N LEU A 238 -18.17 -0.05 4.85
CA LEU A 238 -19.49 0.59 4.89
C LEU A 238 -19.46 1.85 5.78
N GLU A 239 -18.98 1.74 7.02
CA GLU A 239 -18.91 2.86 7.97
C GLU A 239 -17.97 3.97 7.48
N GLN A 240 -16.87 3.62 6.81
CA GLN A 240 -15.96 4.58 6.19
C GLN A 240 -16.66 5.37 5.07
N GLY A 241 -17.41 4.69 4.20
CA GLY A 241 -18.19 5.35 3.16
C GLY A 241 -19.33 6.21 3.73
N GLU A 242 -20.07 5.73 4.74
CA GLU A 242 -21.09 6.50 5.45
C GLU A 242 -20.51 7.79 6.06
N MET A 243 -19.35 7.69 6.72
CA MET A 243 -18.61 8.84 7.25
C MET A 243 -18.30 9.85 6.15
N LEU A 244 -17.77 9.40 5.02
CA LEU A 244 -17.43 10.28 3.89
C LEU A 244 -18.66 10.98 3.29
N PHE A 245 -19.78 10.26 3.11
CA PHE A 245 -21.03 10.85 2.63
C PHE A 245 -21.61 11.88 3.60
N LYS A 246 -21.55 11.58 4.90
CA LYS A 246 -21.95 12.50 5.97
C LYS A 246 -21.13 13.80 5.92
N LEU A 247 -19.81 13.70 5.81
CA LEU A 247 -18.92 14.86 5.71
C LEU A 247 -19.19 15.73 4.47
N LEU A 248 -19.60 15.10 3.36
CA LEU A 248 -19.97 15.78 2.12
C LEU A 248 -21.40 16.35 2.12
N GLY A 249 -22.22 16.03 3.12
CA GLY A 249 -23.65 16.38 3.13
C GLY A 249 -24.45 15.75 1.98
N LYS A 250 -24.06 14.56 1.53
CA LYS A 250 -24.68 13.85 0.40
C LYS A 250 -25.39 12.57 0.86
N GLU A 251 -26.43 12.19 0.13
CA GLU A 251 -27.05 10.88 0.35
C GLU A 251 -26.08 9.74 0.04
N PRO A 252 -25.97 8.72 0.91
CA PRO A 252 -25.08 7.59 0.69
C PRO A 252 -25.41 6.80 -0.58
N LYS A 253 -24.41 6.64 -1.44
CA LYS A 253 -24.49 5.83 -2.67
C LYS A 253 -23.38 4.80 -2.68
N PHE A 254 -23.74 3.52 -2.65
CA PHE A 254 -22.77 2.43 -2.60
C PHE A 254 -22.82 1.57 -3.86
N LEU A 255 -21.65 1.24 -4.40
CA LEU A 255 -21.49 0.21 -5.42
C LEU A 255 -20.94 -1.05 -4.75
N LYS A 256 -21.78 -2.09 -4.68
CA LYS A 256 -21.43 -3.38 -4.07
C LYS A 256 -20.85 -4.32 -5.12
N VAL A 257 -19.61 -4.72 -4.94
CA VAL A 257 -18.90 -5.64 -5.84
C VAL A 257 -18.86 -7.03 -5.20
N PRO A 258 -19.36 -8.09 -5.87
CA PRO A 258 -19.22 -9.45 -5.37
C PRO A 258 -17.75 -9.85 -5.25
N ILE A 259 -17.34 -10.36 -4.10
CA ILE A 259 -15.94 -10.75 -3.88
C ILE A 259 -15.49 -11.90 -4.79
N GLY A 260 -16.43 -12.76 -5.21
CA GLY A 260 -16.15 -13.85 -6.14
C GLY A 260 -15.64 -13.40 -7.52
N ILE A 261 -15.80 -12.13 -7.89
CA ILE A 261 -15.17 -11.57 -9.10
C ILE A 261 -13.64 -11.59 -8.97
N MET A 262 -13.12 -11.27 -7.77
CA MET A 262 -11.69 -11.33 -7.50
C MET A 262 -11.18 -12.76 -7.52
N ASP A 263 -11.94 -13.70 -6.94
CA ASP A 263 -11.59 -15.14 -6.94
C ASP A 263 -11.54 -15.69 -8.37
N PHE A 264 -12.51 -15.32 -9.21
CA PHE A 264 -12.53 -15.70 -10.62
C PHE A 264 -11.35 -15.10 -11.40
N ALA A 265 -11.05 -13.80 -11.21
CA ALA A 265 -9.93 -13.14 -11.86
C ALA A 265 -8.59 -13.76 -11.45
N ILE A 266 -8.40 -14.05 -10.16
CA ILE A 266 -7.20 -14.74 -9.66
C ILE A 266 -7.10 -16.15 -10.25
N GLY A 267 -8.20 -16.90 -10.32
CA GLY A 267 -8.21 -18.24 -10.91
C GLY A 267 -7.79 -18.26 -12.39
N ILE A 268 -8.23 -17.27 -13.17
CA ILE A 268 -7.76 -17.09 -14.56
C ILE A 268 -6.28 -16.74 -14.59
N LEU A 269 -5.82 -15.80 -13.76
CA LEU A 269 -4.42 -15.41 -13.71
C LEU A 269 -3.52 -16.58 -13.31
N ASP A 270 -3.89 -17.35 -12.29
CA ASP A 270 -3.14 -18.53 -11.85
C ASP A 270 -3.07 -19.59 -12.97
N PHE A 271 -4.15 -19.81 -13.72
CA PHE A 271 -4.13 -20.69 -14.90
C PHE A 271 -3.19 -20.15 -15.98
N LEU A 272 -3.22 -18.85 -16.25
CA LEU A 272 -2.32 -18.21 -17.22
C LEU A 272 -0.86 -18.23 -16.78
N VAL A 273 -0.55 -18.16 -15.48
CA VAL A 273 0.81 -18.27 -14.94
C VAL A 273 1.44 -19.63 -15.25
N GLN A 274 0.66 -20.71 -15.23
CA GLN A 274 1.14 -22.04 -15.61
C GLN A 274 1.61 -22.10 -17.07
N ILE A 275 1.06 -21.26 -17.94
CA ILE A 275 1.38 -21.20 -19.37
C ILE A 275 2.44 -20.12 -19.63
N PHE A 276 2.33 -18.98 -18.95
CA PHE A 276 3.18 -17.80 -19.08
C PHE A 276 3.68 -17.36 -17.69
N PRO A 277 4.85 -17.85 -17.26
CA PRO A 277 5.43 -17.48 -15.96
C PRO A 277 5.65 -15.98 -15.77
N SER A 278 5.63 -15.18 -16.84
CA SER A 278 5.70 -13.71 -16.78
C SER A 278 4.50 -13.03 -16.12
N MET A 279 3.39 -13.75 -15.87
CA MET A 279 2.19 -13.22 -15.22
C MET A 279 2.19 -13.40 -13.69
N GLU A 280 3.24 -14.01 -13.11
CA GLU A 280 3.31 -14.35 -11.68
C GLU A 280 3.12 -13.12 -10.78
N ASP A 281 3.74 -11.99 -11.11
CA ASP A 281 3.62 -10.75 -10.35
C ASP A 281 2.20 -10.15 -10.43
N ALA A 282 1.50 -10.32 -11.55
CA ALA A 282 0.11 -9.85 -11.70
C ALA A 282 -0.86 -10.71 -10.89
N ALA A 283 -0.64 -12.03 -10.86
CA ALA A 283 -1.42 -12.95 -10.03
C ALA A 283 -1.22 -12.67 -8.54
N GLU A 284 0.02 -12.43 -8.10
CA GLU A 284 0.32 -12.06 -6.72
C GLU A 284 -0.33 -10.71 -6.36
N PHE A 285 -0.26 -9.71 -7.24
CA PHE A 285 -0.95 -8.44 -7.03
C PHE A 285 -2.47 -8.59 -6.88
N GLY A 286 -3.10 -9.46 -7.69
CA GLY A 286 -4.51 -9.81 -7.55
C GLY A 286 -4.84 -10.43 -6.19
N LYS A 287 -3.99 -11.35 -5.70
CA LYS A 287 -4.13 -11.99 -4.38
C LYS A 287 -4.01 -10.97 -3.25
N ILE A 288 -3.13 -9.98 -3.37
CA ILE A 288 -3.01 -8.87 -2.40
C ILE A 288 -4.34 -8.11 -2.30
N GLY A 289 -4.93 -7.71 -3.44
CA GLY A 289 -6.21 -6.99 -3.45
C GLY A 289 -7.34 -7.82 -2.83
N ARG A 290 -7.39 -9.12 -3.16
CA ARG A 290 -8.38 -10.05 -2.58
C ARG A 290 -8.21 -10.26 -1.08
N TYR A 291 -6.97 -10.25 -0.59
CA TYR A 291 -6.66 -10.35 0.83
C TYR A 291 -7.21 -9.15 1.59
N TYR A 292 -6.91 -7.92 1.15
CA TYR A 292 -7.40 -6.70 1.80
C TYR A 292 -8.92 -6.52 1.69
N ALA A 293 -9.54 -7.09 0.67
CA ALA A 293 -11.00 -7.09 0.52
C ALA A 293 -11.75 -8.01 1.51
N ALA A 294 -11.07 -8.97 2.17
CA ALA A 294 -11.73 -9.96 3.03
C ALA A 294 -11.13 -10.10 4.43
N GLU A 295 -9.86 -9.80 4.61
CA GLU A 295 -9.19 -9.98 5.89
C GLU A 295 -9.22 -8.67 6.67
N SER A 296 -9.57 -8.74 7.95
CA SER A 296 -9.57 -7.56 8.83
C SER A 296 -8.15 -7.18 9.22
N MET A 297 -7.86 -5.89 9.28
CA MET A 297 -6.58 -5.38 9.80
C MET A 297 -6.71 -5.14 11.30
N LEU A 298 -6.89 -6.25 12.02
CA LEU A 298 -7.05 -6.35 13.46
C LEU A 298 -6.21 -7.54 13.97
N ILE A 299 -6.03 -7.66 15.28
CA ILE A 299 -5.41 -8.84 15.87
C ILE A 299 -6.29 -10.06 15.57
N LEU A 300 -5.67 -11.12 15.07
CA LEU A 300 -6.28 -12.43 14.94
C LEU A 300 -6.11 -13.14 16.28
N ASP A 301 -7.22 -13.38 16.97
CA ASP A 301 -7.22 -14.02 18.28
C ASP A 301 -6.88 -15.51 18.12
N PRO A 302 -5.76 -15.99 18.68
CA PRO A 302 -5.35 -17.38 18.53
C PRO A 302 -6.30 -18.35 19.24
N GLU A 303 -7.07 -17.88 20.23
CA GLU A 303 -8.00 -18.73 21.00
C GLU A 303 -9.29 -19.00 20.24
N THR A 304 -9.82 -17.98 19.57
CA THR A 304 -11.10 -18.08 18.84
C THR A 304 -10.92 -18.31 17.34
N GLY A 305 -9.78 -17.91 16.78
CA GLY A 305 -9.55 -17.89 15.34
C GLY A 305 -10.19 -16.69 14.63
N ASP A 306 -10.76 -15.74 15.38
CA ASP A 306 -11.48 -14.58 14.86
C ASP A 306 -10.70 -13.28 15.07
N TYR A 307 -10.98 -12.28 14.23
CA TYR A 307 -10.40 -10.94 14.39
C TYR A 307 -11.05 -10.18 15.56
N SER A 308 -10.23 -9.58 16.43
CA SER A 308 -10.71 -8.87 17.63
C SER A 308 -10.30 -7.40 17.64
N ALA A 309 -11.30 -6.53 17.57
CA ALA A 309 -11.11 -5.08 17.73
C ALA A 309 -10.70 -4.70 19.17
N GLU A 310 -11.19 -5.43 20.17
CA GLU A 310 -10.90 -5.20 21.59
C GLU A 310 -9.46 -5.57 21.94
N LYS A 311 -8.98 -6.71 21.43
CA LYS A 311 -7.59 -7.13 21.64
C LYS A 311 -6.60 -6.25 20.86
N THR A 312 -7.03 -5.51 19.82
CA THR A 312 -6.16 -4.65 19.01
C THR A 312 -5.88 -3.32 19.72
N PRO A 313 -4.63 -3.06 20.17
CA PRO A 313 -4.28 -1.83 20.88
C PRO A 313 -4.47 -0.59 20.00
N SER A 314 -4.70 0.55 20.64
CA SER A 314 -4.78 1.87 19.99
C SER A 314 -3.65 2.76 20.47
N TYR A 315 -3.13 3.60 19.59
CA TYR A 315 -2.21 4.67 19.92
C TYR A 315 -2.58 5.95 19.18
N GLY A 316 -2.23 7.08 19.77
CA GLY A 316 -2.41 8.39 19.16
C GLY A 316 -3.78 9.00 19.40
N LYS A 317 -4.10 10.02 18.60
CA LYS A 317 -5.30 10.84 18.75
C LYS A 317 -5.94 11.23 17.42
N ASP A 318 -5.22 11.09 16.32
CA ASP A 318 -5.72 11.49 15.01
C ASP A 318 -6.82 10.51 14.57
N THR A 319 -7.94 11.05 14.10
CA THR A 319 -9.07 10.21 13.66
C THR A 319 -9.21 10.18 12.14
N LEU A 320 -9.84 9.12 11.61
CA LEU A 320 -10.12 9.00 10.18
C LEU A 320 -11.09 10.09 9.70
N GLU A 321 -12.05 10.51 10.54
CA GLU A 321 -13.01 11.57 10.22
C GLU A 321 -12.30 12.91 10.00
N GLU A 322 -11.40 13.30 10.92
CA GLU A 322 -10.56 14.50 10.78
C GLU A 322 -9.63 14.43 9.55
N PHE A 323 -9.10 13.24 9.25
CA PHE A 323 -8.33 13.02 8.03
C PHE A 323 -9.17 13.26 6.77
N PHE A 324 -10.38 12.69 6.69
CA PHE A 324 -11.29 12.90 5.56
C PHE A 324 -11.70 14.37 5.42
N GLU A 325 -12.03 15.06 6.52
CA GLU A 325 -12.32 16.50 6.50
C GLU A 325 -11.16 17.33 5.93
N ARG A 326 -9.94 17.04 6.38
CA ARG A 326 -8.74 17.72 5.90
C ARG A 326 -8.53 17.48 4.40
N VAL A 327 -8.63 16.24 3.93
CA VAL A 327 -8.47 15.92 2.50
C VAL A 327 -9.56 16.57 1.65
N LEU A 328 -10.81 16.61 2.13
CA LEU A 328 -11.90 17.27 1.40
C LEU A 328 -11.63 18.77 1.20
N ARG A 329 -11.01 19.42 2.19
CA ARG A 329 -10.67 20.85 2.19
C ARG A 329 -9.38 21.17 1.41
N GLU A 330 -8.34 20.38 1.60
CA GLU A 330 -6.96 20.70 1.18
C GLU A 330 -6.45 19.80 0.04
N GLY A 331 -7.16 18.72 -0.28
CA GLY A 331 -6.70 17.67 -1.19
C GLY A 331 -5.71 16.71 -0.52
N MET A 332 -5.20 15.74 -1.28
CA MET A 332 -4.24 14.72 -0.82
C MET A 332 -2.77 15.21 -0.81
N ALA A 333 -2.53 16.52 -0.83
CA ALA A 333 -1.18 17.08 -0.88
C ALA A 333 -0.33 16.59 0.31
N GLY A 334 0.82 15.97 0.02
CA GLY A 334 1.70 15.35 1.02
C GLY A 334 1.32 13.94 1.47
N GLN A 335 0.24 13.36 0.94
CA GLN A 335 -0.26 12.01 1.23
C GLN A 335 -0.45 11.18 -0.06
N GLU A 336 0.40 11.41 -1.08
CA GLU A 336 0.26 10.78 -2.39
C GLU A 336 0.44 9.25 -2.34
N LEU A 337 -0.50 8.52 -2.95
CA LEU A 337 -0.52 7.06 -3.02
C LEU A 337 0.50 6.47 -4.01
N GLY A 338 1.13 7.29 -4.86
CA GLY A 338 2.07 6.83 -5.88
C GLY A 338 1.44 5.80 -6.83
N GLU A 339 2.16 4.70 -7.10
CA GLU A 339 1.67 3.60 -7.96
C GLU A 339 0.49 2.82 -7.35
N GLN A 340 0.19 3.01 -6.05
CA GLN A 340 -0.91 2.34 -5.33
C GLN A 340 -2.26 3.08 -5.39
N THR A 341 -2.43 4.03 -6.31
CA THR A 341 -3.66 4.85 -6.45
C THR A 341 -4.90 4.03 -6.87
N ILE A 342 -4.78 2.72 -7.11
CA ILE A 342 -5.86 1.84 -7.58
C ILE A 342 -6.72 1.31 -6.41
N PHE A 343 -6.27 1.47 -5.15
CA PHE A 343 -6.97 0.99 -3.95
C PHE A 343 -7.95 2.00 -3.36
#